data_AF-A0A5B0RYC3-F1
#
_entry.id   AF-A0A5B0RYC3-F1
#
_cell.length_a   1.000
_cell.length_b   1.000
_cell.length_c   1.000
_cell.angle_alpha   90.00
_cell.angle_beta   90.00
_cell.angle_gamma   90.00
#
_symmetry.space_group_name_H-M   'P 1'
#
loop_
_entity.id
_entity.type
_entity.pdbx_description
1 polymer ?
#
loop_
_entity_poly.entity_id
_entity_poly.type
_entity_poly.pdbx_seq_one_letter_code
_entity_poly.pdbx_strand_id
1 'polypeptide(L)' 'MSVLQIWGAGGAAFVTLAASAIPRFQEDVLKKIPGVASYYESTVPDCDKPF' A
#
# COMPACT_ATOMS: atom_id res chain seq x y z
N MET A 1 -18.62 2.70 -18.14
CA MET A 1 -18.03 3.26 -16.91
C MET A 1 -18.52 4.70 -16.78
N SER A 2 -19.18 5.05 -15.67
CA SER A 2 -19.73 6.40 -15.48
C SER A 2 -18.68 7.38 -14.97
N VAL A 3 -18.91 8.68 -15.14
CA VAL A 3 -18.01 9.74 -14.66
C VAL A 3 -17.77 9.65 -13.14
N LEU A 4 -18.80 9.28 -12.37
CA LEU A 4 -18.70 9.06 -10.93
C LEU A 4 -17.80 7.86 -10.58
N GLN A 5 -17.82 6.80 -11.40
CA GLN A 5 -16.94 5.65 -11.21
C GLN A 5 -15.47 6.02 -11.46
N ILE A 6 -15.20 6.86 -12.46
CA ILE A 6 -13.83 7.35 -12.75
C ILE A 6 -13.32 8.21 -11.59
N TRP A 7 -14.12 9.17 -11.12
CA TRP A 7 -13.75 10.00 -9.97
C TRP A 7 -13.61 9.21 -8.68
N GLY A 8 -14.47 8.21 -8.45
CA GLY A 8 -14.37 7.31 -7.31
C GLY A 8 -13.08 6.48 -7.34
N ALA A 9 -12.75 5.88 -8.48
CA ALA A 9 -11.52 5.12 -8.65
C ALA A 9 -10.27 6.01 -8.52
N GLY A 10 -10.28 7.21 -9.14
CA GLY A 10 -9.18 8.17 -9.04
C GLY A 10 -8.95 8.66 -7.61
N GLY A 11 -10.02 8.99 -6.88
CA GLY A 11 -9.94 9.39 -5.48
C GLY A 11 -9.39 8.28 -4.58
N ALA A 12 -9.88 7.04 -4.76
CA ALA A 12 -9.37 5.89 -4.03
C ALA A 12 -7.88 5.64 -4.32
N ALA A 13 -7.45 5.76 -5.58
CA ALA A 13 -6.04 5.63 -5.96
C ALA A 13 -5.17 6.70 -5.30
N PHE A 14 -5.62 7.97 -5.27
CA PHE A 14 -4.91 9.05 -4.61
C PHE A 14 -4.77 8.83 -3.10
N VAL A 15 -5.86 8.46 -2.42
CA VAL A 15 -5.82 8.16 -0.97
C VAL A 15 -4.89 6.99 -0.68
N THR A 16 -4.95 5.93 -1.49
CA THR A 16 -4.08 4.75 -1.35
C THR A 16 -2.60 5.15 -1.49
N LEU A 17 -2.29 6.04 -2.44
CA LEU A 17 -0.92 6.52 -2.66
C LEU A 17 -0.46 7.44 -1.53
N ALA A 18 -1.31 8.34 -1.05
CA ALA A 18 -1.02 9.20 0.10
C ALA A 18 -0.81 8.41 1.40
N ALA A 19 -1.58 7.34 1.61
CA ALA A 19 -1.49 6.47 2.79
C ALA A 19 -0.41 5.38 2.68
N SER A 20 0.24 5.25 1.52
CA SER A 20 1.19 4.16 1.24
C SER A 20 2.39 4.10 2.19
N ALA A 21 2.77 5.21 2.81
CA ALA A 21 3.87 5.28 3.78
C ALA A 21 3.49 4.85 5.21
N ILE A 22 2.19 4.64 5.50
CA ILE A 22 1.72 4.27 6.83
C ILE A 22 1.91 2.76 7.02
N PRO A 23 2.73 2.28 7.98
CA PRO A 23 3.02 0.86 8.12
C PRO A 23 1.77 -0.01 8.27
N ARG A 24 0.79 0.47 9.04
CA ARG A 24 -0.48 -0.25 9.24
C ARG A 24 -1.30 -0.37 7.96
N PHE A 25 -1.30 0.66 7.11
CA PHE A 25 -1.99 0.61 5.82
C PHE A 25 -1.29 -0.33 4.84
N GLN A 26 0.05 -0.37 4.88
CA GLN A 26 0.80 -1.36 4.11
C GLN A 26 0.40 -2.79 4.52
N GLU A 27 0.34 -3.10 5.81
CA GLU A 27 0.00 -4.45 6.30
C GLU A 27 -1.45 -4.85 6.03
N ASP A 28 -2.40 -3.95 6.30
CA ASP A 28 -3.82 -4.27 6.22
C ASP A 28 -4.37 -4.23 4.79
N VAL A 29 -3.74 -3.47 3.89
CA VAL A 29 -4.22 -3.24 2.51
C VAL A 29 -3.18 -3.64 1.47
N LEU A 30 -2.02 -2.97 1.43
CA LEU A 30 -1.09 -3.10 0.29
C LEU A 30 -0.44 -4.49 0.19
N LYS A 31 -0.10 -5.12 1.32
CA LYS A 31 0.44 -6.49 1.38
C LYS A 31 -0.57 -7.56 0.98
N LYS A 32 -1.87 -7.24 0.93
CA LYS A 32 -2.92 -8.16 0.46
C LYS A 32 -3.13 -8.09 -1.05
N ILE A 33 -2.53 -7.10 -1.72
CA ILE A 33 -2.63 -6.94 -3.18
C ILE A 33 -1.56 -7.82 -3.84
N PRO A 34 -1.95 -8.85 -4.63
CA PRO A 34 -1.00 -9.72 -5.30
C PRO A 34 -0.12 -8.91 -6.26
N GLY A 35 1.19 -9.13 -6.21
CA GLY A 35 2.19 -8.41 -7.02
C GLY A 35 2.68 -7.09 -6.42
N VAL A 36 1.99 -6.52 -5.42
CA VAL A 36 2.41 -5.29 -4.73
C VAL A 36 3.04 -5.59 -3.36
N ALA A 37 2.68 -6.73 -2.76
CA ALA A 37 3.12 -7.10 -1.41
C ALA A 37 4.64 -7.09 -1.22
N SER A 38 5.39 -7.66 -2.17
CA SER A 38 6.86 -7.77 -2.10
C SER A 38 7.58 -6.41 -2.11
N TYR A 39 6.95 -5.36 -2.61
CA TYR A 39 7.52 -4.01 -2.56
C TYR A 39 7.58 -3.44 -1.14
N TYR A 40 6.67 -3.90 -0.27
CA TYR A 40 6.54 -3.42 1.12
C TYR A 40 7.12 -4.42 2.14
N GLU A 41 7.80 -5.46 1.69
CA GLU A 41 8.53 -6.37 2.56
C GLU A 41 9.91 -5.79 2.90
N SER A 42 10.30 -5.89 4.18
CA SER A 42 11.62 -5.47 4.60
C SER A 42 12.65 -6.51 4.16
N THR A 43 13.65 -6.07 3.41
CA THR A 43 14.81 -6.89 3.01
C THR A 43 15.93 -6.86 4.06
N VAL A 44 15.78 -6.05 5.11
CA VAL A 44 16.76 -5.94 6.19
C VAL A 44 16.69 -7.21 7.05
N PRO A 45 17.80 -7.96 7.20
CA PRO A 45 17.87 -9.12 8.07
C PRO A 45 17.47 -8.75 9.50
N ASP A 46 16.77 -9.65 10.18
CA ASP A 46 16.31 -9.40 11.56
C ASP A 46 17.46 -9.15 12.54
N CYS A 47 18.66 -9.67 12.28
CA CYS A 47 19.85 -9.43 13.10
C CYS A 47 20.37 -7.99 13.04
N ASP A 48 20.05 -7.24 11.97
CA ASP A 48 20.50 -5.86 11.76
C ASP A 48 19.44 -4.83 12.16
N LYS A 49 18.27 -5.27 12.65
CA LYS A 49 17.23 -4.38 13.17
C LYS A 49 17.60 -3.98 14.61
N PRO A 50 17.70 -2.67 14.91
CA PRO A 50 18.04 -2.19 16.25
C PRO A 50 16.95 -2.46 17.30
N PHE A 51 15.77 -2.92 16.88
CA PHE A 51 14.60 -3.29 17.68
C PHE A 51 13.76 -4.34 16.94
#